data_AF-A0A5J4KFN3-F1
#
_entry.id   AF-A0A5J4KFN3-F1
#
_cell.length_a   1.000
_cell.length_b   1.000
_cell.length_c   1.000
_cell.angle_alpha   90.00
_cell.angle_beta   90.00
_cell.angle_gamma   90.00
#
_symmetry.space_group_name_H-M   'P 1'
#
loop_
_entity.id
_entity.type
_entity.pdbx_description
1 polymer ?
#
loop_
_entity_poly.entity_id
_entity_poly.type
_entity_poly.pdbx_seq_one_letter_code
_entity_poly.pdbx_strand_id
1 'polypeptide(L)'
;MKIHATTRMALPVEKNRIEGSRFDLLFSLATVWFLAGACLDAWAHSHLARLETFFTPWHAVLYSGFLATALVLFGVICINRTRTSSWREAIPSGYELTVLAVAGFAIGGVGDMLWHIFFGIEQNIDAEMSPTHLLLMACGCIFLASPYRALYHRTGKSLQGIQRLNLVLSQILLMALPSIILTSFQPLTQFWPTYVPTSNNTGQSLAVVSIYFQALLVTGYALFAVQRWRLFPGFFTFSWG
;
A
#
# COMPACT_ATOMS: atom_id res chain seq x y z
N MET A 1 15.39 -62.42 -29.46
CA MET A 1 15.85 -61.11 -28.95
C MET A 1 14.64 -60.18 -28.87
N LYS A 2 14.03 -60.03 -27.68
CA LYS A 2 12.84 -59.18 -27.48
C LYS A 2 13.30 -57.78 -27.06
N ILE A 3 13.10 -56.79 -27.93
CA ILE A 3 13.43 -55.40 -27.68
C ILE A 3 12.33 -54.83 -26.77
N HIS A 4 12.67 -54.48 -25.52
CA HIS A 4 11.75 -53.77 -24.63
C HIS A 4 11.65 -52.31 -25.08
N ALA A 5 10.45 -51.90 -25.46
CA ALA A 5 10.12 -50.50 -25.70
C ALA A 5 10.11 -49.77 -24.35
N THR A 6 11.07 -48.90 -24.12
CA THR A 6 11.09 -47.96 -23.01
C THR A 6 10.05 -46.86 -23.28
N THR A 7 8.88 -46.99 -22.63
CA THR A 7 7.90 -45.91 -22.56
C THR A 7 8.53 -44.72 -21.82
N ARG A 8 8.93 -43.69 -22.57
CA ARG A 8 9.31 -42.39 -22.00
C ARG A 8 8.07 -41.80 -21.33
N MET A 9 8.00 -41.85 -20.00
CA MET A 9 7.09 -41.00 -19.23
C MET A 9 7.46 -39.56 -19.52
N ALA A 10 6.56 -38.81 -20.16
CA ALA A 10 6.68 -37.36 -20.26
C ALA A 10 6.65 -36.79 -18.84
N LEU A 11 7.75 -36.17 -18.41
CA LEU A 11 7.77 -35.41 -17.16
C LEU A 11 6.69 -34.33 -17.26
N PRO A 12 5.83 -34.16 -16.22
CA PRO A 12 4.82 -33.11 -16.24
C PRO A 12 5.53 -31.77 -16.43
N VAL A 13 5.09 -31.01 -17.44
CA VAL A 13 5.57 -29.63 -17.63
C VAL A 13 5.12 -28.85 -16.40
N GLU A 14 6.06 -28.57 -15.51
CA GLU A 14 5.82 -27.76 -14.33
C GLU A 14 5.40 -26.37 -14.82
N LYS A 15 4.09 -26.05 -14.71
CA LYS A 15 3.59 -24.75 -15.14
C LYS A 15 4.10 -23.72 -14.13
N ASN A 16 5.04 -22.88 -14.55
CA ASN A 16 5.53 -21.79 -13.70
C ASN A 16 4.35 -20.97 -13.15
N ARG A 17 4.36 -20.73 -11.84
CA ARG A 17 3.40 -19.83 -11.19
C ARG A 17 3.55 -18.41 -11.75
N ILE A 18 2.45 -17.66 -11.78
CA ILE A 18 2.47 -16.24 -12.09
C ILE A 18 3.13 -15.51 -10.92
N GLU A 19 4.32 -14.96 -11.20
CA GLU A 19 5.08 -14.11 -10.30
C GLU A 19 5.96 -13.13 -11.12
N GLY A 20 6.59 -12.18 -10.42
CA GLY A 20 7.58 -11.27 -10.98
C GLY A 20 7.04 -9.93 -11.48
N SER A 21 7.93 -9.16 -12.12
CA SER A 21 7.76 -7.72 -12.32
C SER A 21 6.47 -7.29 -13.04
N ARG A 22 5.92 -8.12 -13.94
CA ARG A 22 4.66 -7.78 -14.63
C ARG A 22 3.46 -7.87 -13.71
N PHE A 23 3.42 -8.89 -12.85
CA PHE A 23 2.39 -9.00 -11.82
C PHE A 23 2.51 -7.85 -10.82
N ASP A 24 3.74 -7.53 -10.38
CA ASP A 24 3.94 -6.44 -9.44
C ASP A 24 3.49 -5.09 -10.00
N LEU A 25 3.73 -4.86 -11.29
CA LEU A 25 3.25 -3.65 -11.98
C LEU A 25 1.73 -3.61 -12.02
N LEU A 26 1.08 -4.72 -12.42
CA LEU A 26 -0.38 -4.80 -12.44
C LEU A 26 -0.99 -4.57 -11.05
N PHE A 27 -0.42 -5.18 -10.02
CA PHE A 27 -0.83 -4.97 -8.64
C PHE A 27 -0.61 -3.53 -8.21
N SER A 28 0.54 -2.93 -8.54
CA SER A 28 0.84 -1.53 -8.24
C SER A 28 -0.19 -0.60 -8.86
N LEU A 29 -0.57 -0.82 -10.13
CA LEU A 29 -1.60 -0.03 -10.81
C LEU A 29 -2.98 -0.15 -10.14
N ALA A 30 -3.36 -1.36 -9.70
CA ALA A 30 -4.59 -1.55 -8.93
C ALA A 30 -4.54 -0.80 -7.59
N THR A 31 -3.39 -0.81 -6.90
CA THR A 31 -3.22 -0.05 -5.66
C THR A 31 -3.10 1.46 -5.88
N VAL A 32 -2.64 1.92 -7.05
CA VAL A 32 -2.72 3.35 -7.44
C VAL A 32 -4.18 3.78 -7.54
N TRP A 33 -5.06 2.95 -8.11
CA TRP A 33 -6.49 3.23 -8.16
C TRP A 33 -7.10 3.34 -6.75
N PHE A 34 -6.75 2.42 -5.85
CA PHE A 34 -7.09 2.53 -4.43
C PHE A 34 -6.60 3.84 -3.79
N LEU A 35 -5.32 4.18 -3.98
CA LEU A 35 -4.74 5.38 -3.41
C LEU A 35 -5.40 6.65 -3.96
N ALA A 36 -5.74 6.69 -5.25
CA ALA A 36 -6.48 7.80 -5.84
C ALA A 36 -7.85 7.98 -5.18
N GLY A 37 -8.56 6.88 -4.91
CA GLY A 37 -9.79 6.90 -4.12
C GLY A 37 -9.58 7.43 -2.70
N ALA A 38 -8.51 7.01 -2.02
CA ALA A 38 -8.18 7.48 -0.68
C ALA A 38 -7.84 8.98 -0.64
N CYS A 39 -7.11 9.49 -1.64
CA CYS A 39 -6.85 10.92 -1.78
C CYS A 39 -8.14 11.72 -2.01
N LEU A 40 -9.04 11.20 -2.86
CA LEU A 40 -10.30 11.84 -3.19
C LEU A 40 -11.23 11.90 -1.97
N ASP A 41 -11.24 10.84 -1.18
CA ASP A 41 -11.98 10.73 0.07
C ASP A 41 -11.44 11.69 1.15
N ALA A 42 -10.11 11.69 1.36
CA ALA A 42 -9.46 12.64 2.26
C ALA A 42 -9.69 14.11 1.86
N TRP A 43 -9.68 14.40 0.55
CA TRP A 43 -10.03 15.71 0.02
C TRP A 43 -11.47 16.09 0.38
N ALA A 44 -12.41 15.17 0.20
CA ALA A 44 -13.82 15.41 0.49
C ALA A 44 -14.08 15.72 1.96
N HIS A 45 -13.49 14.94 2.87
CA HIS A 45 -13.55 15.19 4.32
C HIS A 45 -12.97 16.56 4.70
N SER A 46 -11.99 17.07 3.95
CA SER A 46 -11.36 18.37 4.24
C SER A 46 -12.09 19.58 3.66
N HIS A 47 -12.93 19.40 2.63
CA HIS A 47 -13.52 20.51 1.85
C HIS A 47 -15.04 20.55 1.87
N LEU A 48 -15.71 19.47 2.25
CA LEU A 48 -17.16 19.41 2.30
C LEU A 48 -17.61 19.51 3.75
N ALA A 49 -18.62 20.37 4.00
CA ALA A 49 -19.03 20.73 5.36
C ALA A 49 -19.68 19.59 6.16
N ARG A 50 -20.05 18.47 5.51
CA ARG A 50 -20.59 17.24 6.11
C ARG A 50 -20.68 16.11 5.09
N LEU A 51 -20.25 14.91 5.45
CA LEU A 51 -20.63 13.68 4.76
C LEU A 51 -21.67 12.97 5.63
N GLU A 52 -22.96 13.22 5.38
CA GLU A 52 -24.03 12.72 6.25
C GLU A 52 -24.30 11.20 6.16
N THR A 53 -23.58 10.49 5.28
CA THR A 53 -23.77 9.05 5.04
C THR A 53 -22.45 8.33 4.83
N PHE A 54 -22.39 7.07 5.25
CA PHE A 54 -21.21 6.21 5.04
C PHE A 54 -20.96 5.92 3.56
N PHE A 55 -22.00 5.83 2.73
CA PHE A 55 -21.85 5.57 1.29
C PHE A 55 -21.83 6.88 0.51
N THR A 56 -20.64 7.30 0.10
CA THR A 56 -20.42 8.52 -0.69
C THR A 56 -19.86 8.16 -2.07
N PRO A 57 -19.95 9.05 -3.08
CA PRO A 57 -19.26 8.83 -4.36
C PRO A 57 -17.74 8.64 -4.21
N TRP A 58 -17.12 9.25 -3.21
CA TRP A 58 -15.68 9.18 -2.95
C TRP A 58 -15.28 7.83 -2.35
N HIS A 59 -16.06 7.35 -1.38
CA HIS A 59 -15.99 5.99 -0.88
C HIS A 59 -16.20 4.96 -2.01
N ALA A 60 -17.12 5.21 -2.95
CA ALA A 60 -17.31 4.30 -4.08
C ALA A 60 -16.03 4.15 -4.95
N VAL A 61 -15.29 5.25 -5.17
CA VAL A 61 -13.99 5.18 -5.86
C VAL A 61 -12.98 4.39 -5.03
N LEU A 62 -12.85 4.69 -3.74
CA LEU A 62 -11.99 3.95 -2.80
C LEU A 62 -12.29 2.44 -2.79
N TYR A 63 -13.57 2.07 -2.66
CA TYR A 63 -14.03 0.68 -2.62
C TYR A 63 -13.76 -0.04 -3.95
N SER A 64 -13.94 0.63 -5.09
CA SER A 64 -13.60 0.07 -6.39
C SER A 64 -12.08 -0.15 -6.54
N GLY A 65 -11.28 0.76 -5.97
CA GLY A 65 -9.84 0.64 -5.76
C GLY A 65 -9.43 -0.61 -5.00
N PHE A 66 -10.05 -0.79 -3.85
CA PHE A 66 -9.83 -1.94 -3.00
C PHE A 66 -10.24 -3.24 -3.70
N LEU A 67 -11.42 -3.24 -4.33
CA LEU A 67 -11.93 -4.40 -5.06
C LEU A 67 -10.99 -4.80 -6.21
N ALA A 68 -10.51 -3.85 -7.00
CA ALA A 68 -9.52 -4.11 -8.05
C ALA A 68 -8.24 -4.74 -7.48
N THR A 69 -7.74 -4.19 -6.38
CA THR A 69 -6.55 -4.71 -5.66
C THR A 69 -6.76 -6.16 -5.21
N ALA A 70 -7.90 -6.43 -4.57
CA ALA A 70 -8.26 -7.76 -4.10
C ALA A 70 -8.40 -8.74 -5.27
N LEU A 71 -9.11 -8.37 -6.33
CA LEU A 71 -9.32 -9.22 -7.50
C LEU A 71 -8.02 -9.56 -8.23
N VAL A 72 -7.09 -8.62 -8.36
CA VAL A 72 -5.77 -8.91 -8.95
C VAL A 72 -5.02 -9.95 -8.12
N LEU A 73 -4.99 -9.79 -6.79
CA LEU A 73 -4.31 -10.74 -5.91
C LEU A 73 -4.98 -12.12 -5.91
N PHE A 74 -6.28 -12.16 -5.65
CA PHE A 74 -7.05 -13.41 -5.58
C PHE A 74 -7.09 -14.11 -6.94
N GLY A 75 -7.25 -13.37 -8.04
CA GLY A 75 -7.21 -13.93 -9.39
C GLY A 75 -5.89 -14.65 -9.67
N VAL A 76 -4.76 -14.03 -9.32
CA VAL A 76 -3.44 -14.67 -9.47
C VAL A 76 -3.26 -15.86 -8.54
N ILE A 77 -3.71 -15.78 -7.28
CA ILE A 77 -3.67 -16.92 -6.35
C ILE A 77 -4.50 -18.09 -6.90
N CYS A 78 -5.70 -17.85 -7.42
CA CYS A 78 -6.56 -18.89 -8.01
C CYS A 78 -5.91 -19.52 -9.24
N ILE A 79 -5.29 -18.73 -10.12
CA ILE A 79 -4.56 -19.26 -11.28
C ILE A 79 -3.34 -20.08 -10.81
N ASN A 80 -2.58 -19.57 -9.85
CA ASN A 80 -1.42 -20.26 -9.29
C ASN A 80 -1.80 -21.55 -8.58
N ARG A 81 -2.99 -21.62 -7.95
CA ARG A 81 -3.48 -22.83 -7.30
C ARG A 81 -3.59 -24.01 -8.25
N THR A 82 -3.88 -23.77 -9.53
CA THR A 82 -3.90 -24.81 -10.59
C THR A 82 -2.49 -25.28 -11.01
N ARG A 83 -1.45 -24.62 -10.50
CA ARG A 83 -0.03 -24.82 -10.83
C ARG A 83 0.82 -25.22 -9.63
N THR A 84 0.25 -25.24 -8.42
CA THR A 84 0.94 -25.54 -7.16
C THR A 84 0.21 -26.63 -6.37
N SER A 85 0.86 -27.18 -5.33
CA SER A 85 0.28 -28.27 -4.53
C SER A 85 -0.65 -27.74 -3.43
N SER A 86 -0.37 -26.55 -2.90
CA SER A 86 -1.15 -25.92 -1.83
C SER A 86 -1.57 -24.47 -2.13
N TRP A 87 -2.58 -23.97 -1.40
CA TRP A 87 -2.98 -22.55 -1.44
C TRP A 87 -1.88 -21.63 -0.93
N ARG A 88 -1.08 -22.08 0.04
CA ARG A 88 0.06 -21.30 0.55
C ARG A 88 1.14 -21.10 -0.50
N GLU A 89 1.46 -22.14 -1.28
CA GLU A 89 2.41 -22.05 -2.40
C GLU A 89 1.91 -21.18 -3.56
N ALA A 90 0.58 -21.05 -3.70
CA ALA A 90 -0.04 -20.26 -4.75
C ALA A 90 0.14 -18.74 -4.56
N ILE A 91 0.44 -18.30 -3.34
CA ILE A 91 0.67 -16.89 -3.03
C ILE A 91 2.00 -16.44 -3.66
N PRO A 92 2.00 -15.36 -4.47
CA PRO A 92 3.23 -14.79 -5.00
C PRO A 92 4.20 -14.40 -3.88
N SER A 93 5.50 -14.69 -4.04
CA SER A 93 6.48 -14.36 -3.00
C SER A 93 6.52 -12.85 -2.75
N GLY A 94 6.45 -12.47 -1.48
CA GLY A 94 6.35 -11.07 -1.06
C GLY A 94 4.92 -10.53 -0.99
N TYR A 95 3.90 -11.38 -1.14
CA TYR A 95 2.48 -11.03 -1.02
C TYR A 95 1.74 -11.76 0.13
N GLU A 96 2.45 -12.49 0.97
CA GLU A 96 1.90 -13.28 2.08
C GLU A 96 1.17 -12.40 3.11
N LEU A 97 1.81 -11.31 3.55
CA LEU A 97 1.16 -10.32 4.43
C LEU A 97 0.03 -9.56 3.73
N THR A 98 0.09 -9.45 2.40
CA THR A 98 -0.92 -8.76 1.59
C THR A 98 -2.25 -9.48 1.65
N VAL A 99 -2.23 -10.82 1.64
CA VAL A 99 -3.46 -11.62 1.79
C VAL A 99 -4.13 -11.31 3.14
N LEU A 100 -3.35 -11.26 4.21
CA LEU A 100 -3.85 -10.90 5.54
C LEU A 100 -4.36 -9.46 5.58
N ALA A 101 -3.64 -8.52 4.96
CA ALA A 101 -4.04 -7.12 4.90
C ALA A 101 -5.31 -6.90 4.07
N VAL A 102 -5.49 -7.59 2.94
CA VAL A 102 -6.72 -7.51 2.14
C VAL A 102 -7.90 -8.06 2.93
N ALA A 103 -7.74 -9.21 3.60
CA ALA A 103 -8.78 -9.75 4.46
C ALA A 103 -9.10 -8.83 5.64
N GLY A 104 -8.07 -8.32 6.32
CA GLY A 104 -8.17 -7.37 7.42
C GLY A 104 -8.83 -6.06 7.01
N PHE A 105 -8.54 -5.54 5.82
CA PHE A 105 -9.17 -4.34 5.28
C PHE A 105 -10.67 -4.56 5.00
N ALA A 106 -11.04 -5.72 4.44
CA ALA A 106 -12.45 -6.05 4.22
C ALA A 106 -13.23 -6.15 5.54
N ILE A 107 -12.66 -6.83 6.54
CA ILE A 107 -13.25 -6.93 7.88
C ILE A 107 -13.32 -5.56 8.54
N GLY A 108 -12.23 -4.79 8.45
CA GLY A 108 -12.11 -3.43 8.97
C GLY A 108 -13.17 -2.51 8.37
N GLY A 109 -13.43 -2.58 7.06
CA GLY A 109 -14.40 -1.73 6.39
C GLY A 109 -15.85 -2.03 6.80
N VAL A 110 -16.18 -3.31 6.99
CA VAL A 110 -17.49 -3.69 7.57
C VAL A 110 -17.58 -3.24 9.02
N GLY A 111 -16.52 -3.44 9.80
CA GLY A 111 -16.46 -2.98 11.19
C GLY A 111 -16.61 -1.47 11.29
N ASP A 112 -16.00 -0.73 10.38
CA ASP A 112 -16.03 0.73 10.31
C ASP A 112 -17.42 1.25 9.97
N MET A 113 -18.08 0.62 8.99
CA MET A 113 -19.48 0.88 8.69
C MET A 113 -20.36 0.67 9.93
N LEU A 114 -20.19 -0.47 10.62
CA LEU A 114 -20.95 -0.76 11.83
C LEU A 114 -20.65 0.25 12.94
N TRP A 115 -19.39 0.65 13.11
CA TRP A 115 -18.97 1.67 14.06
C TRP A 115 -19.73 2.98 13.81
N HIS A 116 -19.76 3.44 12.56
CA HIS A 116 -20.48 4.63 12.16
C HIS A 116 -22.00 4.53 12.34
N ILE A 117 -22.58 3.34 12.12
CA ILE A 117 -24.01 3.10 12.37
C ILE A 117 -24.34 3.18 13.87
N PHE A 118 -23.50 2.62 14.74
CA PHE A 118 -23.78 2.56 16.18
C PHE A 118 -23.40 3.82 16.96
N PHE A 119 -22.28 4.47 16.58
CA PHE A 119 -21.71 5.61 17.30
C PHE A 119 -21.85 6.95 16.56
N GLY A 120 -22.38 6.92 15.34
CA GLY A 120 -22.58 8.10 14.49
C GLY A 120 -21.39 8.39 13.57
N ILE A 121 -21.69 9.13 12.50
CA ILE A 121 -20.70 9.70 11.57
C ILE A 121 -20.35 11.10 12.08
N GLU A 122 -19.06 11.44 12.14
CA GLU A 122 -18.56 12.80 12.38
C GLU A 122 -18.93 13.47 13.74
N GLN A 123 -19.27 12.71 14.79
CA GLN A 123 -19.57 13.31 16.10
C GLN A 123 -18.33 13.89 16.83
N ASN A 124 -17.09 13.59 16.41
CA ASN A 124 -15.85 14.15 16.98
C ASN A 124 -14.62 13.88 16.08
N ILE A 125 -13.51 14.58 16.36
CA ILE A 125 -12.15 14.34 15.83
C ILE A 125 -11.69 12.87 16.03
N ASP A 126 -12.31 12.15 16.97
CA ASP A 126 -11.97 10.76 17.32
C ASP A 126 -12.41 9.70 16.31
N ALA A 127 -13.25 10.03 15.30
CA ALA A 127 -13.73 9.04 14.34
C ALA A 127 -12.60 8.47 13.45
N GLU A 128 -11.66 9.31 13.02
CA GLU A 128 -10.45 8.90 12.29
C GLU A 128 -9.53 8.01 13.14
N MET A 129 -9.60 8.16 14.48
CA MET A 129 -8.81 7.39 15.44
C MET A 129 -9.56 6.16 15.96
N SER A 130 -10.71 5.83 15.36
CA SER A 130 -11.46 4.62 15.71
C SER A 130 -10.61 3.37 15.47
N PRO A 131 -10.78 2.31 16.28
CA PRO A 131 -10.02 1.06 16.09
C PRO A 131 -10.16 0.47 14.67
N THR A 132 -11.31 0.68 14.02
CA THR A 132 -11.60 0.21 12.67
C THR A 132 -10.86 1.02 11.60
N HIS A 133 -10.84 2.35 11.70
CA HIS A 133 -10.03 3.19 10.84
C HIS A 133 -8.53 2.88 10.96
N LEU A 134 -8.02 2.73 12.19
CA LEU A 134 -6.61 2.38 12.41
C LEU A 134 -6.24 1.03 11.77
N LEU A 135 -7.14 0.05 11.82
CA LEU A 135 -6.97 -1.24 11.12
C LEU A 135 -6.95 -1.04 9.61
N LEU A 136 -7.87 -0.24 9.05
CA LEU A 136 -7.93 0.08 7.63
C LEU A 136 -6.62 0.76 7.15
N MET A 137 -6.13 1.75 7.90
CA MET A 137 -4.88 2.45 7.61
C MET A 137 -3.69 1.49 7.64
N ALA A 138 -3.59 0.63 8.67
CA ALA A 138 -2.52 -0.35 8.80
C ALA A 138 -2.55 -1.36 7.63
N CYS A 139 -3.71 -1.91 7.29
CA CYS A 139 -3.87 -2.82 6.16
C CYS A 139 -3.53 -2.14 4.84
N GLY A 140 -3.98 -0.89 4.64
CA GLY A 140 -3.64 -0.05 3.51
C GLY A 140 -2.13 0.07 3.29
N CYS A 141 -1.41 0.43 4.35
CA CYS A 141 0.05 0.53 4.33
C CYS A 141 0.71 -0.80 3.93
N ILE A 142 0.22 -1.94 4.46
CA ILE A 142 0.81 -3.26 4.16
C ILE A 142 0.65 -3.62 2.68
N PHE A 143 -0.53 -3.46 2.10
CA PHE A 143 -0.70 -3.83 0.68
C PHE A 143 -0.03 -2.83 -0.27
N LEU A 144 0.03 -1.53 0.06
CA LEU A 144 0.80 -0.54 -0.70
C LEU A 144 2.31 -0.81 -0.66
N ALA A 145 2.83 -1.33 0.46
CA ALA A 145 4.22 -1.73 0.60
C ALA A 145 4.57 -3.05 -0.11
N SER A 146 3.58 -3.81 -0.60
CA SER A 146 3.78 -5.18 -1.07
C SER A 146 4.63 -5.29 -2.33
N PRO A 147 4.45 -4.46 -3.38
CA PRO A 147 5.35 -4.48 -4.55
C PRO A 147 6.81 -4.19 -4.17
N TYR A 148 7.04 -3.28 -3.22
CA TYR A 148 8.38 -2.97 -2.71
C TYR A 148 8.99 -4.18 -1.98
N ARG A 149 8.22 -4.80 -1.06
CA ARG A 149 8.63 -6.01 -0.34
C ARG A 149 8.95 -7.16 -1.30
N ALA A 150 8.12 -7.33 -2.32
CA ALA A 150 8.30 -8.38 -3.31
C ALA A 150 9.53 -8.15 -4.19
N LEU A 151 9.86 -6.89 -4.55
CA LEU A 151 11.14 -6.54 -5.17
C LEU A 151 12.31 -6.84 -4.23
N TYR A 152 12.21 -6.47 -2.95
CA TYR A 152 13.25 -6.67 -1.95
C TYR A 152 13.67 -8.14 -1.83
N HIS A 153 12.71 -9.06 -1.88
CA HIS A 153 12.98 -10.50 -1.77
C HIS A 153 13.48 -11.15 -3.07
N ARG A 154 13.01 -10.70 -4.24
CA ARG A 154 13.23 -11.43 -5.52
C ARG A 154 14.35 -10.89 -6.39
N THR A 155 14.85 -9.67 -6.14
CA THR A 155 15.80 -9.00 -7.04
C THR A 155 17.21 -8.90 -6.47
N GLY A 156 18.22 -8.77 -7.33
CA GLY A 156 19.60 -8.50 -6.91
C GLY A 156 19.82 -7.05 -6.47
N LYS A 157 21.09 -6.62 -6.39
CA LYS A 157 21.44 -5.21 -6.13
C LYS A 157 21.20 -4.29 -7.33
N SER A 158 21.22 -4.83 -8.55
CA SER A 158 21.00 -4.07 -9.78
C SER A 158 19.63 -4.39 -10.35
N LEU A 159 18.84 -3.36 -10.64
CA LEU A 159 17.52 -3.47 -11.24
C LEU A 159 17.56 -3.06 -12.72
N GLN A 160 16.78 -3.74 -13.55
CA GLN A 160 16.72 -3.52 -14.99
C GLN A 160 15.28 -3.50 -15.51
N GLY A 161 15.03 -2.75 -16.59
CA GLY A 161 13.73 -2.68 -17.25
C GLY A 161 12.59 -2.33 -16.30
N ILE A 162 11.52 -3.15 -16.33
CA ILE A 162 10.30 -2.96 -15.53
C ILE A 162 10.58 -2.94 -14.02
N GLN A 163 11.65 -3.59 -13.55
CA GLN A 163 12.00 -3.57 -12.12
C GLN A 163 12.30 -2.16 -11.61
N ARG A 164 12.89 -1.29 -12.45
CA ARG A 164 13.16 0.11 -12.10
C ARG A 164 11.86 0.90 -11.96
N LEU A 165 10.93 0.69 -12.89
CA LEU A 165 9.60 1.29 -12.83
C LEU A 165 8.85 0.85 -11.57
N ASN A 166 8.85 -0.46 -11.28
CA ASN A 166 8.23 -0.99 -10.07
C ASN A 166 8.88 -0.42 -8.80
N LEU A 167 10.20 -0.21 -8.77
CA LEU A 167 10.84 0.40 -7.61
C LEU A 167 10.36 1.84 -7.40
N VAL A 168 10.30 2.65 -8.47
CA VAL A 168 9.80 4.03 -8.38
C VAL A 168 8.34 4.05 -7.91
N LEU A 169 7.46 3.30 -8.58
CA LEU A 169 6.03 3.25 -8.24
C LEU A 169 5.81 2.75 -6.81
N SER A 170 6.51 1.68 -6.42
CA SER A 170 6.36 1.12 -5.07
C SER A 170 6.92 2.03 -3.99
N GLN A 171 7.97 2.82 -4.26
CA GLN A 171 8.47 3.84 -3.34
C GLN A 171 7.45 4.97 -3.15
N ILE A 172 6.81 5.43 -4.24
CA ILE A 172 5.74 6.43 -4.18
C ILE A 172 4.57 5.89 -3.33
N LEU A 173 4.10 4.68 -3.63
CA LEU A 173 2.99 4.05 -2.92
C LEU A 173 3.30 3.84 -1.42
N LEU A 174 4.52 3.42 -1.09
CA LEU A 174 4.98 3.22 0.27
C LEU A 174 4.95 4.52 1.09
N MET A 175 5.23 5.66 0.46
CA MET A 175 5.26 6.96 1.13
C MET A 175 3.90 7.68 1.11
N ALA A 176 3.05 7.41 0.13
CA ALA A 176 1.84 8.20 -0.11
C ALA A 176 0.81 8.07 1.02
N LEU A 177 0.43 6.86 1.41
CA LEU A 177 -0.61 6.71 2.44
C LEU A 177 -0.18 7.24 3.82
N PRO A 178 1.04 6.96 4.33
CA PRO A 178 1.53 7.63 5.53
C PRO A 178 1.54 9.16 5.40
N SER A 179 1.85 9.71 4.21
CA SER A 179 1.83 11.15 3.99
C SER A 179 0.41 11.71 4.08
N ILE A 180 -0.60 11.02 3.53
CA ILE A 180 -2.02 11.40 3.64
C ILE A 180 -2.44 11.42 5.11
N ILE A 181 -2.14 10.35 5.84
CA ILE A 181 -2.46 10.20 7.27
C ILE A 181 -1.84 11.33 8.10
N LEU A 182 -0.62 11.74 7.77
CA LEU A 182 0.13 12.75 8.52
C LEU A 182 -0.08 14.17 8.00
N THR A 183 -1.03 14.39 7.07
CA THR A 183 -1.22 15.71 6.41
C THR A 183 -1.46 16.83 7.43
N SER A 184 -2.23 16.58 8.49
CA SER A 184 -2.51 17.54 9.57
C SER A 184 -1.25 17.95 10.37
N PHE A 185 -0.17 17.17 10.27
CA PHE A 185 1.11 17.38 10.95
C PHE A 185 2.24 17.76 9.99
N GLN A 186 1.96 17.92 8.69
CA GLN A 186 2.98 18.17 7.67
C GLN A 186 3.30 19.68 7.57
N PRO A 187 4.51 20.16 7.95
CA PRO A 187 4.85 21.58 7.94
C PRO A 187 4.90 22.23 6.56
N LEU A 188 4.86 21.44 5.48
CA LEU A 188 4.84 21.95 4.10
C LEU A 188 3.43 22.33 3.62
N THR A 189 2.39 21.75 4.22
CA THR A 189 0.98 22.02 3.88
C THR A 189 0.25 22.73 5.01
N GLN A 190 0.70 22.53 6.25
CA GLN A 190 0.15 23.15 7.46
C GLN A 190 1.19 24.07 8.09
N PHE A 191 0.96 25.38 7.99
CA PHE A 191 1.89 26.41 8.48
C PHE A 191 1.69 26.77 9.95
N TRP A 192 0.80 26.10 10.70
CA TRP A 192 0.65 26.36 12.14
C TRP A 192 1.99 26.38 12.92
N PRO A 193 3.02 25.56 12.60
CA PRO A 193 4.31 25.61 13.29
C PRO A 193 5.03 26.95 13.17
N THR A 194 4.76 27.74 12.13
CA THR A 194 5.43 29.03 11.89
C THR A 194 4.79 30.19 12.64
N TYR A 195 3.56 30.02 13.13
CA TYR A 195 2.79 31.06 13.83
C TYR A 195 2.69 30.83 15.34
N VAL A 196 3.31 29.77 15.87
CA VAL A 196 3.32 29.52 17.31
C VAL A 196 4.05 30.66 18.03
N PRO A 197 3.46 31.30 19.05
CA PRO A 197 4.16 32.33 19.83
C PRO A 197 5.39 31.77 20.54
N THR A 198 6.45 32.57 20.68
CA THR A 198 7.66 32.18 21.43
C THR A 198 7.41 31.95 22.91
N SER A 199 6.31 32.50 23.45
CA SER A 199 5.85 32.25 24.82
C SER A 199 5.23 30.86 25.02
N ASN A 200 4.86 30.15 23.95
CA ASN A 200 4.25 28.82 24.02
C ASN A 200 5.29 27.71 23.82
N ASN A 201 6.03 27.37 24.89
CA ASN A 201 7.09 26.36 24.87
C ASN A 201 6.63 24.99 24.33
N THR A 202 5.43 24.54 24.71
CA THR A 202 4.87 23.26 24.24
C THR A 202 4.59 23.28 22.74
N GLY A 203 3.96 24.35 22.24
CA GLY A 203 3.71 24.50 20.81
C GLY A 203 4.99 24.57 19.98
N GLN A 204 6.02 25.27 20.48
CA GLN A 204 7.33 25.33 19.84
C GLN A 204 7.98 23.95 19.76
N SER A 205 7.89 23.17 20.84
CA SER A 205 8.42 21.80 20.88
C SER A 205 7.69 20.88 19.91
N LEU A 206 6.35 20.97 19.82
CA LEU A 206 5.56 20.20 18.86
C LEU A 206 5.86 20.58 17.41
N ALA A 207 6.09 21.87 17.13
CA ALA A 207 6.51 22.38 15.82
C ALA A 207 7.87 21.79 15.38
N VAL A 208 8.83 21.74 16.29
CA VAL A 208 10.14 21.13 16.03
C VAL A 208 10.03 19.62 15.81
N VAL A 209 9.25 18.94 16.65
CA VAL A 209 9.02 17.49 16.54
C VAL A 209 8.35 17.12 15.21
N SER A 210 7.37 17.89 14.73
CA SER A 210 6.71 17.60 13.46
C SER A 210 7.67 17.70 12.26
N ILE A 211 8.55 18.70 12.25
CA ILE A 211 9.60 18.85 11.22
C ILE A 211 10.58 17.67 11.26
N TYR A 212 11.09 17.32 12.44
CA TYR A 212 12.03 16.21 12.58
C TYR A 212 11.40 14.86 12.23
N PHE A 213 10.16 14.63 12.64
CA PHE A 213 9.44 13.40 12.34
C PHE A 213 9.29 13.19 10.83
N GLN A 214 8.92 14.25 10.09
CA GLN A 214 8.79 14.20 8.64
C GLN A 214 10.15 14.00 7.95
N ALA A 215 11.19 14.71 8.39
CA ALA A 215 12.54 14.52 7.89
C ALA A 215 13.04 13.09 8.11
N LEU A 216 12.76 12.49 9.28
CA LEU A 216 13.11 11.11 9.60
C LEU A 216 12.38 10.11 8.70
N LEU A 217 11.08 10.30 8.44
CA LEU A 217 10.32 9.42 7.55
C LEU A 217 10.88 9.43 6.13
N VAL A 218 11.00 10.62 5.52
CA VAL A 218 11.53 10.76 4.15
C VAL A 218 12.95 10.21 4.05
N THR A 219 13.82 10.59 4.98
CA THR A 219 15.22 10.11 5.01
C THR A 219 15.28 8.60 5.22
N GLY A 220 14.46 8.05 6.11
CA GLY A 220 14.38 6.61 6.36
C GLY A 220 14.01 5.83 5.10
N TYR A 221 13.01 6.28 4.35
CA TYR A 221 12.63 5.67 3.08
C TYR A 221 13.73 5.76 2.02
N ALA A 222 14.48 6.87 1.94
CA ALA A 222 15.64 6.97 1.06
C ALA A 222 16.73 5.96 1.44
N LEU A 223 17.13 5.96 2.71
CA LEU A 223 18.21 5.12 3.19
C LEU A 223 17.88 3.64 3.01
N PHE A 224 16.62 3.26 3.23
CA PHE A 224 16.17 1.89 3.00
C PHE A 224 16.34 1.45 1.54
N ALA A 225 16.03 2.34 0.57
CA ALA A 225 16.24 2.06 -0.85
C ALA A 225 17.74 2.03 -1.22
N VAL A 226 18.53 3.01 -0.75
CA VAL A 226 19.98 3.12 -1.03
C VAL A 226 20.76 1.94 -0.45
N GLN A 227 20.38 1.46 0.73
CA GLN A 227 21.02 0.32 1.37
C GLN A 227 20.83 -0.97 0.56
N ARG A 228 19.69 -1.10 -0.13
CA ARG A 228 19.31 -2.35 -0.80
C ARG A 228 19.72 -2.44 -2.27
N TRP A 229 19.66 -1.33 -3.02
CA TRP A 229 19.89 -1.34 -4.46
C TRP A 229 20.89 -0.27 -4.91
N ARG A 230 21.58 -0.56 -6.03
CA ARG A 230 22.30 0.45 -6.80
C ARG A 230 21.29 1.25 -7.61
N LEU A 231 20.87 2.38 -7.05
CA LEU A 231 19.88 3.27 -7.65
C LEU A 231 20.43 3.88 -8.95
N PHE A 232 19.54 4.08 -9.91
CA PHE A 232 19.89 4.74 -11.17
C PHE A 232 19.84 6.27 -11.01
N PRO A 233 20.61 7.03 -11.81
CA PRO A 233 20.56 8.49 -11.78
C PRO A 233 19.13 9.01 -11.95
N GLY A 234 18.72 9.98 -11.12
CA GLY A 234 17.36 10.54 -11.15
C GLY A 234 16.30 9.72 -10.41
N PHE A 235 16.64 8.60 -9.74
CA PHE A 235 15.66 7.82 -8.97
C PHE A 235 14.84 8.66 -7.99
N PHE A 236 15.50 9.51 -7.20
CA PHE A 236 14.81 10.40 -6.24
C PHE A 236 13.99 11.48 -6.93
N THR A 237 14.43 11.97 -8.10
CA THR A 237 13.64 12.89 -8.91
C THR A 237 12.32 12.24 -9.36
N PHE A 238 12.34 10.97 -9.76
CA PHE A 238 11.12 10.27 -10.19
C PHE A 238 10.23 9.79 -9.05
N SER A 239 10.78 9.56 -7.85
CA SER A 239 10.01 9.05 -6.71
C SER A 239 9.52 10.16 -5.77
N TRP A 240 10.22 11.29 -5.70
CA TRP A 240 9.95 12.38 -4.76
C TRP A 240 9.85 13.77 -5.38
N GLY A 241 10.25 13.92 -6.65
CA GLY A 241 10.28 15.20 -7.36
C GLY A 241 9.01 15.52 -8.13
#